data_AF-A0A0B4S0J7-F1
#
_entry.id   AF-A0A0B4S0J7-F1
#
_cell.length_a   1.000
_cell.length_b   1.000
_cell.length_c   1.000
_cell.angle_alpha   90.00
_cell.angle_beta   90.00
_cell.angle_gamma   90.00
#
_symmetry.space_group_name_H-M   'P 1'
#
loop_
_entity.id
_entity.type
_entity.pdbx_description
1 polymer ?
#
loop_
_entity_poly.entity_id
_entity_poly.type
_entity_poly.pdbx_seq_one_letter_code
_entity_poly.pdbx_strand_id
1 'polypeptide(L)'
;MKNKQYIEMIKNYCIAEDKKKIDDIKGEYQERLDNYIYYSLYMPSCANCSTIEIDGLWIEPYKIILSNGFEFYHHSPKEIFEYSIKKRGDYEFLISQMNSEPHTNILDLKEYPSPFTQDKLYMVRLNGNHRTGVFRTIGLPFVTARIEKSNSNKWTYLVGGNIWFVEKFLNLLVKIKLIENYERRNSKKYIIIPKTGLAIWILPGNYCISIVKILKDIRTRIRLIENLYPDYKNKIPKKLRSKLLLLYILISK
;
A
#
# COMPACT_ATOMS: atom_id res chain seq x y z
N MET A 1 -3.20 -3.33 -28.78
CA MET A 1 -4.36 -4.25 -28.72
C MET A 1 -5.00 -4.27 -27.33
N LYS A 2 -4.25 -4.47 -26.23
CA LYS A 2 -4.78 -4.51 -24.85
C LYS A 2 -5.45 -3.20 -24.36
N ASN A 3 -4.91 -2.02 -24.72
CA ASN A 3 -5.48 -0.73 -24.26
C ASN A 3 -6.92 -0.51 -24.72
N LYS A 4 -7.23 -0.80 -25.99
CA LYS A 4 -8.61 -0.65 -26.53
C LYS A 4 -9.60 -1.56 -25.81
N GLN A 5 -9.17 -2.78 -25.46
CA GLN A 5 -10.00 -3.74 -24.73
C GLN A 5 -10.33 -3.23 -23.31
N TYR A 6 -9.34 -2.74 -22.55
CA TYR A 6 -9.58 -2.21 -21.21
C TYR A 6 -10.48 -0.96 -21.20
N ILE A 7 -10.26 -0.05 -22.16
CA ILE A 7 -11.12 1.13 -22.32
C ILE A 7 -12.56 0.71 -22.61
N GLU A 8 -12.77 -0.25 -23.51
CA GLU A 8 -14.10 -0.75 -23.84
C GLU A 8 -14.77 -1.45 -22.64
N MET A 9 -14.01 -2.19 -21.84
CA MET A 9 -14.52 -2.78 -20.59
C MET A 9 -14.98 -1.72 -19.59
N ILE A 10 -14.20 -0.64 -19.42
CA ILE A 10 -14.55 0.47 -18.53
C ILE A 10 -15.79 1.18 -19.03
N LYS A 11 -15.85 1.47 -20.34
CA LYS A 11 -17.01 2.10 -20.97
C LYS A 11 -18.29 1.30 -20.73
N ASN A 12 -18.25 0.00 -21.02
CA ASN A 12 -19.41 -0.89 -20.83
C ASN A 12 -19.80 -1.00 -19.35
N TYR A 13 -18.82 -1.06 -18.44
CA TYR A 13 -19.07 -1.05 -17.00
C TYR A 13 -19.79 0.24 -16.57
N CYS A 14 -19.30 1.42 -16.97
CA CYS A 14 -19.90 2.70 -16.60
C CYS A 14 -21.31 2.87 -17.16
N ILE A 15 -21.55 2.46 -18.42
CA ILE A 15 -22.90 2.47 -19.03
C ILE A 15 -23.86 1.58 -18.24
N ALA A 16 -23.40 0.42 -17.74
CA ALA A 16 -24.21 -0.45 -16.91
C ALA A 16 -24.47 0.15 -15.52
N GLU A 17 -23.45 0.74 -14.89
CA GLU A 17 -23.56 1.41 -13.59
C GLU A 17 -24.51 2.63 -13.63
N ASP A 18 -24.53 3.38 -14.73
CA ASP A 18 -25.38 4.56 -14.88
C ASP A 18 -26.88 4.19 -14.86
N LYS A 19 -27.22 3.04 -15.44
CA LYS A 19 -28.60 2.50 -15.50
C LYS A 19 -29.13 2.02 -14.15
N LYS A 20 -28.25 1.78 -13.17
CA LYS A 20 -28.67 1.35 -11.82
C LYS A 20 -29.31 2.52 -11.07
N LYS A 21 -30.37 2.24 -10.30
CA LYS A 21 -30.95 3.25 -9.41
C LYS A 21 -29.97 3.53 -8.29
N ILE A 22 -29.90 4.79 -7.88
CA ILE A 22 -28.98 5.24 -6.84
C ILE A 22 -29.21 4.47 -5.52
N ASP A 23 -30.46 4.23 -5.14
CA ASP A 23 -30.78 3.54 -3.90
C ASP A 23 -30.34 2.07 -3.89
N ASP A 24 -30.18 1.45 -5.06
CA ASP A 24 -29.72 0.08 -5.20
C ASP A 24 -28.19 -0.04 -5.05
N ILE A 25 -27.43 1.03 -5.33
CA ILE A 25 -25.95 1.01 -5.35
C ILE A 25 -25.31 1.69 -4.13
N LYS A 26 -26.04 2.55 -3.41
CA LYS A 26 -25.51 3.31 -2.26
C LYS A 26 -24.84 2.41 -1.23
N GLY A 27 -25.47 1.31 -0.86
CA GLY A 27 -24.93 0.36 0.13
C GLY A 27 -23.62 -0.27 -0.34
N GLU A 28 -23.60 -0.76 -1.58
CA GLU A 28 -22.43 -1.41 -2.17
C GLU A 28 -21.24 -0.44 -2.34
N TYR A 29 -21.51 0.80 -2.75
CA TYR A 29 -20.48 1.83 -2.90
C TYR A 29 -19.90 2.22 -1.54
N GLN A 30 -20.75 2.39 -0.53
CA GLN A 30 -20.32 2.72 0.82
C GLN A 30 -19.45 1.61 1.39
N GLU A 31 -19.88 0.35 1.25
CA GLU A 31 -19.10 -0.82 1.69
C GLU A 31 -17.73 -0.86 1.01
N ARG A 32 -17.64 -0.61 -0.30
CA ARG A 32 -16.36 -0.60 -1.01
C ARG A 32 -15.43 0.52 -0.55
N LEU A 33 -15.97 1.71 -0.27
CA LEU A 33 -15.19 2.82 0.27
C LEU A 33 -14.70 2.53 1.70
N ASP A 34 -15.59 2.01 2.55
CA ASP A 34 -15.26 1.67 3.93
C ASP A 34 -14.21 0.56 3.98
N ASN A 35 -14.33 -0.46 3.14
CA ASN A 35 -13.33 -1.50 2.97
C ASN A 35 -11.98 -0.92 2.52
N TYR A 36 -11.97 0.00 1.56
CA TYR A 36 -10.73 0.65 1.11
C TYR A 36 -10.02 1.40 2.25
N ILE A 37 -10.78 2.07 3.12
CA ILE A 37 -10.26 2.79 4.28
C ILE A 37 -9.81 1.80 5.38
N TYR A 38 -10.64 0.81 5.69
CA TYR A 38 -10.42 -0.17 6.74
C TYR A 38 -9.18 -1.04 6.48
N TYR A 39 -8.99 -1.48 5.23
CA TYR A 39 -7.85 -2.30 4.81
C TYR A 39 -6.59 -1.49 4.44
N SER A 40 -6.52 -0.23 4.86
CA SER A 40 -5.34 0.62 4.67
C SER A 40 -4.11 0.12 5.43
N LEU A 41 -2.92 0.38 4.88
CA LEU A 41 -1.63 0.02 5.50
C LEU A 41 -0.76 1.26 5.67
N TYR A 42 0.10 1.27 6.69
CA TYR A 42 1.17 2.27 6.72
C TYR A 42 2.14 2.03 5.58
N MET A 43 2.47 3.10 4.85
CA MET A 43 3.56 3.07 3.88
C MET A 43 4.82 2.45 4.52
N PRO A 44 5.51 1.55 3.82
CA PRO A 44 6.78 1.01 4.29
C PRO A 44 7.77 2.13 4.59
N SER A 45 8.49 2.02 5.70
CA SER A 45 9.49 3.03 6.09
C SER A 45 10.82 2.87 5.35
N CYS A 46 10.80 2.19 4.20
CA CYS A 46 11.95 1.95 3.33
C CYS A 46 11.57 2.15 1.86
N ALA A 47 12.57 2.40 1.02
CA ALA A 47 12.41 2.60 -0.41
C ALA A 47 13.28 1.61 -1.19
N ASN A 48 12.82 1.16 -2.36
CA ASN A 48 13.65 0.32 -3.21
C ASN A 48 14.92 1.08 -3.65
N CYS A 49 16.07 0.39 -3.69
CA CYS A 49 17.33 0.97 -4.11
C CYS A 49 17.42 1.25 -5.61
N SER A 50 16.58 0.60 -6.42
CA SER A 50 16.53 0.82 -7.87
C SER A 50 15.09 0.67 -8.36
N THR A 51 14.64 1.66 -9.11
CA THR A 51 13.30 1.67 -9.67
C THR A 51 13.31 2.06 -11.13
N ILE A 52 12.27 1.65 -11.83
CA ILE A 52 11.96 2.07 -13.19
C ILE A 52 10.56 2.65 -13.21
N GLU A 53 10.36 3.73 -13.94
CA GLU A 53 9.03 4.31 -14.15
C GLU A 53 8.41 3.66 -15.39
N ILE A 54 7.17 3.18 -15.27
CA ILE A 54 6.41 2.60 -16.38
C ILE A 54 5.09 3.33 -16.49
N ASP A 55 4.87 3.96 -17.64
CA ASP A 55 3.62 4.65 -17.95
C ASP A 55 2.58 3.71 -18.56
N GLY A 56 1.32 3.97 -18.28
CA GLY A 56 0.20 3.34 -18.96
C GLY A 56 -0.08 1.89 -18.56
N LEU A 57 0.44 1.43 -17.42
CA LEU A 57 0.18 0.07 -16.96
C LEU A 57 -1.26 -0.06 -16.43
N TRP A 58 -2.01 -1.01 -16.97
CA TRP A 58 -3.33 -1.37 -16.47
C TRP A 58 -3.22 -2.27 -15.25
N ILE A 59 -3.93 -1.90 -14.18
CA ILE A 59 -4.01 -2.66 -12.94
C ILE A 59 -5.45 -2.69 -12.43
N GLU A 60 -5.75 -3.68 -11.60
CA GLU A 60 -7.04 -3.77 -10.93
C GLU A 60 -7.05 -2.81 -9.73
N PRO A 61 -8.07 -1.94 -9.58
CA PRO A 61 -8.08 -0.92 -8.52
C PRO A 61 -7.97 -1.47 -7.10
N TYR A 62 -8.44 -2.71 -6.85
CA TYR A 62 -8.36 -3.31 -5.53
C TYR A 62 -6.92 -3.57 -5.04
N LYS A 63 -5.95 -3.66 -5.97
CA LYS A 63 -4.52 -3.80 -5.66
C LYS A 63 -3.87 -2.49 -5.21
N ILE A 64 -4.57 -1.36 -5.35
CA ILE A 64 -4.14 -0.06 -4.84
C ILE A 64 -4.64 0.08 -3.40
N ILE A 65 -3.71 0.15 -2.46
CA ILE A 65 -3.97 0.21 -1.02
C ILE A 65 -3.83 1.66 -0.54
N LEU A 66 -4.80 2.12 0.26
CA LEU A 66 -4.73 3.43 0.87
C LEU A 66 -3.61 3.45 1.91
N SER A 67 -2.78 4.51 1.90
CA SER A 67 -1.83 4.73 2.98
C SER A 67 -2.58 5.13 4.25
N ASN A 68 -2.47 4.34 5.31
CA ASN A 68 -3.08 4.62 6.60
C ASN A 68 -2.51 5.91 7.22
N GLY A 69 -3.37 6.71 7.84
CA GLY A 69 -3.02 8.03 8.37
C GLY A 69 -2.87 9.11 7.31
N PHE A 70 -3.17 8.80 6.04
CA PHE A 70 -3.32 9.80 5.00
C PHE A 70 -4.71 10.42 5.11
N GLU A 71 -4.79 11.75 5.13
CA GLU A 71 -6.04 12.48 4.92
C GLU A 71 -6.20 12.70 3.43
N PHE A 72 -7.39 12.46 2.88
CA PHE A 72 -7.66 12.84 1.50
C PHE A 72 -7.55 14.37 1.42
N TYR A 73 -6.41 14.85 0.92
CA TYR A 73 -6.13 16.29 0.82
C TYR A 73 -7.29 16.99 0.11
N HIS A 74 -7.96 17.92 0.80
CA HIS A 74 -9.18 18.66 0.38
C HIS A 74 -10.47 17.85 0.16
N HIS A 75 -10.51 16.57 0.55
CA HIS A 75 -11.70 15.74 0.37
C HIS A 75 -12.00 14.90 1.62
N SER A 76 -13.26 14.59 1.84
CA SER A 76 -13.74 13.69 2.87
C SER A 76 -14.21 12.37 2.24
N PRO A 77 -14.29 11.27 3.00
CA PRO A 77 -14.92 10.04 2.52
C PRO A 77 -16.33 10.28 1.96
N LYS A 78 -17.10 11.19 2.58
CA LYS A 78 -18.43 11.58 2.11
C LYS A 78 -18.38 12.23 0.72
N GLU A 79 -17.46 13.17 0.50
CA GLU A 79 -17.29 13.79 -0.83
C GLU A 79 -16.84 12.77 -1.87
N ILE A 80 -15.95 11.83 -1.53
CA ILE A 80 -15.56 10.73 -2.43
C ILE A 80 -16.78 9.89 -2.80
N PHE A 81 -17.62 9.54 -1.83
CA PHE A 81 -18.83 8.75 -2.06
C PHE A 81 -19.83 9.47 -2.98
N GLU A 82 -20.18 10.72 -2.66
CA GLU A 82 -21.11 11.53 -3.46
C GLU A 82 -20.59 11.74 -4.88
N TYR A 83 -19.29 12.01 -5.00
CA TYR A 83 -18.64 12.17 -6.30
C TYR A 83 -18.64 10.87 -7.11
N SER A 84 -18.44 9.73 -6.45
CA SER A 84 -18.51 8.40 -7.10
C SER A 84 -19.89 8.12 -7.69
N ILE A 85 -20.96 8.40 -6.94
CA ILE A 85 -22.33 8.27 -7.44
C ILE A 85 -22.53 9.18 -8.65
N LYS A 86 -22.12 10.45 -8.56
CA LYS A 86 -22.28 11.43 -9.64
C LYS A 86 -21.52 11.04 -10.92
N LYS A 87 -20.35 10.43 -10.80
CA LYS A 87 -19.44 10.16 -11.92
C LYS A 87 -19.47 8.72 -12.45
N ARG A 88 -20.24 7.80 -11.85
CA ARG A 88 -20.26 6.37 -12.23
C ARG A 88 -20.52 6.08 -13.72
N GLY A 89 -21.32 6.92 -14.39
CA GLY A 89 -21.61 6.80 -15.82
C GLY A 89 -20.65 7.54 -16.75
N ASP A 90 -19.84 8.45 -16.21
CA ASP A 90 -19.00 9.38 -16.98
C ASP A 90 -17.64 8.74 -17.28
N TYR A 91 -17.64 7.75 -18.17
CA TYR A 91 -16.43 6.98 -18.50
C TYR A 91 -15.33 7.86 -19.10
N GLU A 92 -15.67 8.90 -19.87
CA GLU A 92 -14.70 9.81 -20.47
C GLU A 92 -13.93 10.57 -19.39
N PHE A 93 -14.67 11.12 -18.42
CA PHE A 93 -14.05 11.72 -17.24
C PHE A 93 -13.20 10.70 -16.49
N LEU A 94 -13.73 9.52 -16.15
CA LEU A 94 -13.00 8.53 -15.35
C LEU A 94 -11.70 8.08 -16.03
N ILE A 95 -11.72 7.85 -17.34
CA ILE A 95 -10.51 7.51 -18.12
C ILE A 95 -9.52 8.69 -18.12
N SER A 96 -10.00 9.93 -18.27
CA SER A 96 -9.14 11.12 -18.20
C SER A 96 -8.42 11.23 -16.85
N GLN A 97 -9.02 10.75 -15.77
CA GLN A 97 -8.43 10.80 -14.42
C GLN A 97 -7.36 9.72 -14.17
N MET A 98 -7.25 8.71 -15.04
CA MET A 98 -6.28 7.63 -14.92
C MET A 98 -4.93 8.04 -15.52
N ASN A 99 -4.92 8.43 -16.79
CA ASN A 99 -3.72 8.80 -17.54
C ASN A 99 -4.09 9.56 -18.82
N SER A 100 -4.31 10.87 -18.71
CA SER A 100 -4.76 11.66 -19.87
C SER A 100 -3.63 12.03 -20.84
N GLU A 101 -2.37 12.14 -20.41
CA GLU A 101 -1.21 12.45 -21.27
C GLU A 101 0.11 12.43 -20.46
N PRO A 102 1.28 12.27 -21.10
CA PRO A 102 2.56 12.53 -20.46
C PRO A 102 2.57 13.95 -19.86
N HIS A 103 2.92 14.06 -18.58
CA HIS A 103 3.05 15.33 -17.83
C HIS A 103 1.77 16.02 -17.32
N THR A 104 0.57 15.41 -17.44
CA THR A 104 -0.63 15.93 -16.77
C THR A 104 -1.15 14.97 -15.71
N ASN A 105 -1.33 15.47 -14.47
CA ASN A 105 -2.01 14.87 -13.31
C ASN A 105 -2.35 13.36 -13.40
N ILE A 106 -1.36 12.48 -13.55
CA ILE A 106 -1.54 11.02 -13.70
C ILE A 106 -1.84 10.38 -12.33
N LEU A 107 -2.53 9.22 -12.32
CA LEU A 107 -2.49 8.34 -11.15
C LEU A 107 -1.07 7.77 -11.00
N ASP A 108 -0.31 8.29 -10.04
CA ASP A 108 1.11 7.93 -9.82
C ASP A 108 1.26 7.01 -8.61
N LEU A 109 1.75 5.80 -8.87
CA LEU A 109 1.78 4.70 -7.91
C LEU A 109 3.21 4.21 -7.66
N LYS A 110 3.44 3.71 -6.45
CA LYS A 110 4.64 2.98 -6.07
C LYS A 110 4.33 1.52 -5.84
N GLU A 111 5.11 0.66 -6.47
CA GLU A 111 4.99 -0.78 -6.32
C GLU A 111 5.71 -1.29 -5.06
N TYR A 112 5.02 -2.14 -4.31
CA TYR A 112 5.55 -2.86 -3.16
C TYR A 112 5.28 -4.37 -3.29
N PRO A 113 6.15 -5.24 -2.75
CA PRO A 113 5.86 -6.67 -2.71
C PRO A 113 4.66 -6.94 -1.79
N SER A 114 3.76 -7.86 -2.14
CA SER A 114 2.76 -8.34 -1.18
C SER A 114 3.46 -8.98 0.03
N PRO A 115 2.92 -8.81 1.26
CA PRO A 115 3.41 -9.50 2.44
C PRO A 115 3.48 -11.03 2.31
N PHE A 116 2.53 -11.64 1.59
CA PHE A 116 2.35 -13.10 1.57
C PHE A 116 2.21 -13.75 0.20
N THR A 117 1.75 -13.01 -0.81
CA THR A 117 1.55 -13.56 -2.15
C THR A 117 2.67 -13.11 -3.08
N GLN A 118 2.69 -13.66 -4.28
CA GLN A 118 3.59 -13.16 -5.34
C GLN A 118 3.06 -11.87 -5.98
N ASP A 119 1.85 -11.45 -5.62
CA ASP A 119 1.24 -10.24 -6.15
C ASP A 119 1.97 -8.99 -5.68
N LYS A 120 1.69 -7.90 -6.40
CA LYS A 120 2.15 -6.56 -6.07
C LYS A 120 1.02 -5.77 -5.44
N LEU A 121 1.40 -4.94 -4.47
CA LEU A 121 0.54 -3.90 -3.92
C LEU A 121 1.02 -2.55 -4.42
N TYR A 122 0.09 -1.63 -4.58
CA TYR A 122 0.40 -0.27 -5.04
C TYR A 122 -0.09 0.74 -4.03
N MET A 123 0.67 1.82 -3.82
CA MET A 123 0.20 2.98 -3.04
C MET A 123 0.42 4.25 -3.86
N VAL A 124 -0.48 5.22 -3.72
CA VAL A 124 -0.33 6.53 -4.37
C VAL A 124 0.88 7.28 -3.80
N ARG A 125 1.76 7.80 -4.66
CA ARG A 125 2.99 8.51 -4.25
C ARG A 125 2.77 9.97 -3.89
N LEU A 126 1.89 10.62 -4.63
CA LEU A 126 1.66 12.07 -4.58
C LEU A 126 0.17 12.32 -4.32
N ASN A 127 -0.48 13.11 -5.18
CA ASN A 127 -1.90 13.35 -5.14
C ASN A 127 -2.66 12.31 -5.99
N GLY A 128 -3.82 11.86 -5.53
CA GLY A 128 -4.63 10.86 -6.24
C GLY A 128 -5.28 9.80 -5.37
N ASN A 129 -5.14 9.87 -4.04
CA ASN A 129 -5.87 8.99 -3.13
C ASN A 129 -7.38 9.17 -3.26
N HIS A 130 -7.87 10.40 -3.48
CA HIS A 130 -9.29 10.66 -3.74
C HIS A 130 -9.75 10.01 -5.07
N ARG A 131 -8.97 10.12 -6.15
CA ARG A 131 -9.25 9.45 -7.44
C ARG A 131 -9.30 7.93 -7.31
N THR A 132 -8.31 7.35 -6.62
CA THR A 132 -8.30 5.92 -6.31
C THR A 132 -9.51 5.52 -5.49
N GLY A 133 -9.87 6.35 -4.50
CA GLY A 133 -11.10 6.19 -3.72
C GLY A 133 -12.32 6.12 -4.64
N VAL A 134 -12.49 7.11 -5.53
CA VAL A 134 -13.58 7.13 -6.52
C VAL A 134 -13.58 5.88 -7.39
N PHE A 135 -12.45 5.47 -7.95
CA PHE A 135 -12.35 4.29 -8.81
C PHE A 135 -12.73 2.99 -8.07
N ARG A 136 -12.30 2.84 -6.81
CA ARG A 136 -12.63 1.68 -5.98
C ARG A 136 -14.08 1.70 -5.52
N THR A 137 -14.61 2.86 -5.15
CA THR A 137 -16.00 3.04 -4.76
C THR A 137 -16.94 2.73 -5.93
N ILE A 138 -16.64 3.21 -7.13
CA ILE A 138 -17.37 2.85 -8.37
C ILE A 138 -17.15 1.39 -8.75
N GLY A 139 -15.98 0.80 -8.40
CA GLY A 139 -15.63 -0.61 -8.68
C GLY A 139 -15.20 -0.83 -10.10
N LEU A 140 -14.50 0.15 -10.66
CA LEU A 140 -13.97 0.04 -12.01
C LEU A 140 -13.17 -1.26 -12.16
N PRO A 141 -13.31 -1.95 -13.30
CA PRO A 141 -12.63 -3.23 -13.50
C PRO A 141 -11.11 -3.04 -13.59
N PHE A 142 -10.67 -1.93 -14.21
CA PHE A 142 -9.27 -1.58 -14.40
C PHE A 142 -9.06 -0.07 -14.30
N VAL A 143 -7.85 0.31 -13.93
CA VAL A 143 -7.33 1.68 -14.06
C VAL A 143 -5.95 1.64 -14.70
N THR A 144 -5.57 2.70 -15.41
CA THR A 144 -4.20 2.88 -15.88
C THR A 144 -3.46 3.87 -14.98
N ALA A 145 -2.15 3.68 -14.84
CA ALA A 145 -1.32 4.47 -13.94
C ALA A 145 0.12 4.58 -14.46
N ARG A 146 0.85 5.59 -13.99
CA ARG A 146 2.31 5.57 -13.95
C ARG A 146 2.75 4.83 -12.70
N ILE A 147 3.69 3.91 -12.84
CA ILE A 147 4.14 3.06 -11.73
C ILE A 147 5.66 3.12 -11.59
N GLU A 148 6.12 3.54 -10.41
CA GLU A 148 7.48 3.33 -9.92
C GLU A 148 7.63 1.84 -9.53
N LYS A 149 8.14 1.02 -10.46
CA LYS A 149 8.38 -0.41 -10.22
C LYS A 149 9.74 -0.66 -9.59
N SER A 150 9.76 -1.63 -8.68
CA SER A 150 10.99 -2.14 -8.07
C SER A 150 11.82 -2.93 -9.09
N ASN A 151 13.08 -2.53 -9.32
CA ASN A 151 14.03 -3.24 -10.19
C ASN A 151 15.17 -3.90 -9.39
N SER A 152 15.03 -3.98 -8.07
CA SER A 152 16.00 -4.60 -7.18
C SER A 152 15.32 -5.25 -6.00
N ASN A 153 15.94 -6.26 -5.41
CA ASN A 153 15.54 -6.79 -4.11
C ASN A 153 16.21 -6.05 -2.94
N LYS A 154 16.95 -4.96 -3.19
CA LYS A 154 17.59 -4.17 -2.13
C LYS A 154 16.71 -2.99 -1.74
N TRP A 155 16.52 -2.79 -0.44
CA TRP A 155 15.68 -1.73 0.10
C TRP A 155 16.48 -0.86 1.07
N THR A 156 16.40 0.45 0.87
CA THR A 156 16.97 1.45 1.77
C THR A 156 16.01 1.74 2.91
N TYR A 157 16.39 1.36 4.14
CA TYR A 157 15.69 1.72 5.36
C TYR A 157 16.34 2.93 6.02
N LEU A 158 15.59 4.03 6.15
CA LEU A 158 16.03 5.27 6.76
C LEU A 158 15.62 5.30 8.23
N VAL A 159 16.58 5.63 9.09
CA VAL A 159 16.44 5.51 10.54
C VAL A 159 16.95 6.77 11.22
N GLY A 160 16.14 7.31 12.11
CA GLY A 160 16.50 8.29 13.12
C GLY A 160 16.28 7.70 14.52
N GLY A 161 16.89 8.34 15.52
CA GLY A 161 16.84 7.89 16.92
C GLY A 161 18.00 6.97 17.29
N ASN A 162 17.75 5.98 18.16
CA ASN A 162 18.80 5.12 18.72
C ASN A 162 19.06 3.92 17.80
N ILE A 163 20.21 3.96 17.13
CA ILE A 163 20.66 2.94 16.17
C ILE A 163 20.75 1.53 16.76
N TRP A 164 21.09 1.40 18.05
CA TRP A 164 21.30 0.11 18.70
C TRP A 164 20.02 -0.72 18.74
N PHE A 165 18.88 -0.08 18.97
CA PHE A 165 17.60 -0.78 18.98
C PHE A 165 17.21 -1.28 17.59
N VAL A 166 17.54 -0.50 16.56
CA VAL A 166 17.27 -0.90 15.18
C VAL A 166 18.16 -2.05 14.74
N GLU A 167 19.46 -2.02 15.03
CA GLU A 167 20.35 -3.15 14.71
C GLU A 167 19.92 -4.43 15.44
N LYS A 168 19.53 -4.34 16.72
CA LYS A 168 18.97 -5.51 17.45
C LYS A 168 17.71 -6.05 16.77
N PHE A 169 16.82 -5.18 16.29
CA PHE A 169 15.62 -5.60 15.58
C PHE A 169 15.94 -6.23 14.22
N LEU A 170 16.81 -5.63 13.41
CA LEU A 170 17.24 -6.18 12.12
C LEU A 170 17.93 -7.55 12.31
N ASN A 171 18.78 -7.70 13.33
CA ASN A 171 19.36 -8.99 13.72
C ASN A 171 18.30 -10.02 14.07
N LEU A 172 17.22 -9.64 14.76
CA LEU A 172 16.10 -10.54 14.97
C LEU A 172 15.50 -10.96 13.63
N LEU A 173 15.22 -10.03 12.71
CA LEU A 173 14.63 -10.33 11.41
C LEU A 173 15.49 -11.31 10.59
N VAL A 174 16.83 -11.19 10.66
CA VAL A 174 17.77 -12.18 10.08
C VAL A 174 17.58 -13.54 10.74
N LYS A 175 17.61 -13.59 12.09
CA LYS A 175 17.50 -14.83 12.88
C LYS A 175 16.21 -15.60 12.60
N ILE A 176 15.10 -14.90 12.37
CA ILE A 176 13.81 -15.51 12.03
C ILE A 176 13.59 -15.68 10.52
N LYS A 177 14.61 -15.39 9.69
CA LYS A 177 14.62 -15.55 8.24
C LYS A 177 13.59 -14.70 7.48
N LEU A 178 13.21 -13.54 8.02
CA LEU A 178 12.38 -12.57 7.28
C LEU A 178 13.23 -11.70 6.34
N ILE A 179 14.46 -11.37 6.75
CA ILE A 179 15.49 -10.78 5.90
C ILE A 179 16.65 -11.76 5.74
N GLU A 180 17.34 -11.67 4.61
CA GLU A 180 18.52 -12.47 4.32
C GLU A 180 19.73 -11.89 5.04
N ASN A 181 19.97 -10.60 4.82
CA ASN A 181 21.00 -9.83 5.49
C ASN A 181 20.61 -8.34 5.47
N TYR A 182 21.42 -7.53 6.14
CA TYR A 182 21.39 -6.08 6.02
C TYR A 182 22.82 -5.53 6.07
N GLU A 183 23.03 -4.38 5.43
CA GLU A 183 24.29 -3.67 5.42
C GLU A 183 24.06 -2.26 5.97
N ARG A 184 24.86 -1.86 6.96
CA ARG A 184 24.84 -0.48 7.46
C ARG A 184 25.66 0.40 6.52
N ARG A 185 25.02 1.41 5.92
CA ARG A 185 25.71 2.39 5.06
C ARG A 185 26.24 3.58 5.84
N ASN A 186 25.46 4.05 6.81
CA ASN A 186 25.86 5.09 7.76
C ASN A 186 24.98 5.00 9.03
N SER A 187 25.09 5.98 9.93
CA SER A 187 24.29 6.01 11.18
C SER A 187 22.78 6.15 10.98
N LYS A 188 22.31 6.52 9.79
CA LYS A 188 20.89 6.78 9.49
C LYS A 188 20.33 5.91 8.37
N LYS A 189 21.13 4.99 7.80
CA LYS A 189 20.77 4.27 6.59
C LYS A 189 21.26 2.82 6.62
N TYR A 190 20.33 1.91 6.38
CA TYR A 190 20.57 0.49 6.20
C TYR A 190 20.08 0.05 4.82
N ILE A 191 20.81 -0.86 4.18
CA ILE A 191 20.33 -1.61 3.01
C ILE A 191 19.87 -2.96 3.50
N ILE A 192 18.64 -3.34 3.17
CA ILE A 192 18.01 -4.58 3.60
C ILE A 192 17.76 -5.44 2.36
N ILE A 193 18.09 -6.72 2.45
CA ILE A 193 17.73 -7.73 1.45
C ILE A 193 16.65 -8.63 2.09
N PRO A 194 15.36 -8.44 1.73
CA PRO A 194 14.28 -9.21 2.29
C PRO A 194 14.21 -10.61 1.66
N LYS A 195 13.84 -11.61 2.47
CA LYS A 195 13.45 -12.95 1.97
C LYS A 195 11.96 -13.04 1.64
N THR A 196 11.17 -12.14 2.22
CA THR A 196 9.71 -12.11 2.09
C THR A 196 9.24 -10.67 1.97
N GLY A 197 8.15 -10.43 1.25
CA GLY A 197 7.56 -9.09 1.19
C GLY A 197 7.18 -8.55 2.57
N LEU A 198 6.76 -9.43 3.50
CA LEU A 198 6.41 -9.06 4.87
C LEU A 198 7.51 -8.24 5.56
N ALA A 199 8.78 -8.56 5.33
CA ALA A 199 9.90 -7.87 5.95
C ALA A 199 9.88 -6.37 5.69
N ILE A 200 9.47 -5.94 4.50
CA ILE A 200 9.36 -4.54 4.08
C ILE A 200 8.25 -3.82 4.85
N TRP A 201 7.14 -4.51 5.10
CA TRP A 201 5.95 -3.94 5.73
C TRP A 201 6.03 -3.82 7.25
N ILE A 202 6.83 -4.66 7.91
CA ILE A 202 6.96 -4.68 9.38
C ILE A 202 8.09 -3.79 9.92
N LEU A 203 8.89 -3.16 9.06
CA LEU A 203 9.94 -2.25 9.54
C LEU A 203 9.32 -1.13 10.37
N PRO A 204 9.87 -0.79 11.53
CA PRO A 204 9.35 0.29 12.36
C PRO A 204 9.49 1.63 11.65
N GLY A 205 8.82 2.66 12.17
CA GLY A 205 8.91 4.02 11.65
C GLY A 205 10.35 4.53 11.58
N ASN A 206 10.54 5.66 10.89
CA ASN A 206 11.84 6.31 10.75
C ASN A 206 12.35 6.97 12.05
N TYR A 207 11.59 6.97 13.15
CA TYR A 207 12.01 7.55 14.43
C TYR A 207 11.94 6.53 15.57
N CYS A 208 13.05 5.83 15.78
CA CYS A 208 13.18 4.70 16.70
C CYS A 208 13.93 5.10 17.98
N ILE A 209 13.29 5.88 18.85
CA ILE A 209 13.92 6.40 20.09
C ILE A 209 13.98 5.38 21.23
N SER A 210 13.12 4.35 21.21
CA SER A 210 13.07 3.32 22.25
C SER A 210 12.59 1.99 21.68
N ILE A 211 12.94 0.90 22.37
CA ILE A 211 12.43 -0.42 21.99
C ILE A 211 10.90 -0.52 22.10
N VAL A 212 10.30 0.16 23.10
CA VAL A 212 8.85 0.20 23.28
C VAL A 212 8.17 0.83 22.07
N LYS A 213 8.74 1.92 21.52
CA LYS A 213 8.23 2.56 20.30
C LYS A 213 8.34 1.65 19.09
N ILE A 214 9.49 0.98 18.90
CA ILE A 214 9.68 -0.02 17.84
C ILE A 214 8.62 -1.11 17.93
N LEU A 215 8.42 -1.70 19.12
CA LEU A 215 7.45 -2.77 19.33
C LEU A 215 6.02 -2.29 19.07
N LYS A 216 5.66 -1.06 19.47
CA LYS A 216 4.35 -0.47 19.19
C LYS A 216 4.13 -0.33 17.68
N ASP A 217 5.10 0.20 16.95
CA ASP A 217 5.01 0.38 15.50
C ASP A 217 4.84 -0.97 14.78
N ILE A 218 5.66 -1.97 15.15
CA ILE A 218 5.57 -3.32 14.58
C ILE A 218 4.21 -3.95 14.88
N ARG A 219 3.72 -3.87 16.12
CA ARG A 219 2.40 -4.42 16.50
C ARG A 219 1.27 -3.79 15.69
N THR A 220 1.30 -2.47 15.52
CA THR A 220 0.29 -1.78 14.70
C THR A 220 0.37 -2.22 13.24
N ARG A 221 1.59 -2.29 12.66
CA ARG A 221 1.80 -2.77 11.29
C ARG A 221 1.30 -4.20 11.11
N ILE A 222 1.63 -5.12 12.03
CA ILE A 222 1.12 -6.50 12.02
C ILE A 222 -0.41 -6.51 12.02
N ARG A 223 -1.05 -5.76 12.93
CA ARG A 223 -2.52 -5.71 13.00
C ARG A 223 -3.15 -5.26 11.68
N LEU A 224 -2.61 -4.22 11.05
CA LEU A 224 -3.12 -3.72 9.77
C LEU A 224 -2.95 -4.76 8.65
N ILE A 225 -1.81 -5.45 8.61
CA ILE A 225 -1.57 -6.50 7.61
C ILE A 225 -2.51 -7.70 7.85
N GLU A 226 -2.80 -8.07 9.10
CA GLU A 226 -3.76 -9.13 9.42
C GLU A 226 -5.19 -8.77 9.02
N ASN A 227 -5.57 -7.50 9.10
CA ASN A 227 -6.87 -7.05 8.59
C ASN A 227 -6.95 -7.24 7.07
N LEU A 228 -5.90 -6.85 6.33
CA LEU A 228 -5.86 -6.99 4.87
C LEU A 228 -5.74 -8.45 4.40
N TYR A 229 -5.10 -9.31 5.20
CA TYR A 229 -4.87 -10.72 4.89
C TYR A 229 -5.37 -11.65 6.01
N PRO A 230 -6.70 -11.76 6.22
CA PRO A 230 -7.28 -12.50 7.33
C PRO A 230 -6.89 -13.99 7.31
N ASP A 231 -6.82 -14.60 6.12
CA ASP A 231 -6.40 -16.00 5.94
C ASP A 231 -4.92 -16.25 6.31
N TYR A 232 -4.14 -15.17 6.41
CA TYR A 232 -2.72 -15.19 6.75
C TYR A 232 -2.46 -14.71 8.17
N LYS A 233 -3.50 -14.49 9.00
CA LYS A 233 -3.37 -14.04 10.39
C LYS A 233 -2.43 -14.93 11.22
N ASN A 234 -2.42 -16.23 10.97
CA ASN A 234 -1.52 -17.17 11.66
C ASN A 234 -0.10 -17.23 11.03
N LYS A 235 0.09 -16.63 9.85
CA LYS A 235 1.36 -16.61 9.09
C LYS A 235 2.23 -15.36 9.38
N ILE A 236 1.69 -14.27 9.97
CA ILE A 236 2.45 -13.05 10.36
C ILE A 236 3.21 -13.23 11.69
N PRO A 237 4.27 -14.03 11.70
CA PRO A 237 4.33 -15.39 12.23
C PRO A 237 4.11 -15.49 13.74
N LYS A 238 3.53 -16.61 14.18
CA LYS A 238 3.61 -17.14 15.56
C LYS A 238 5.04 -17.02 16.14
N LYS A 239 6.08 -17.18 15.30
CA LYS A 239 7.50 -16.93 15.62
C LYS A 239 7.84 -15.46 15.87
N LEU A 240 7.41 -14.51 15.04
CA LEU A 240 7.68 -13.08 15.23
C LEU A 240 7.01 -12.59 16.52
N ARG A 241 5.74 -12.91 16.76
CA ARG A 241 5.03 -12.56 18.01
C ARG A 241 5.74 -13.10 19.26
N SER A 242 6.13 -14.38 19.26
CA SER A 242 6.89 -14.98 20.38
C SER A 242 8.28 -14.36 20.58
N LYS A 243 8.94 -13.94 19.50
CA LYS A 243 10.31 -13.39 19.53
C LYS A 243 10.34 -11.87 19.77
N LEU A 244 9.26 -11.15 19.47
CA LEU A 244 9.06 -9.75 19.86
C LEU A 244 8.97 -9.62 21.39
N LEU A 245 8.35 -10.59 22.07
CA LEU A 245 8.37 -10.68 23.53
C LEU A 245 9.80 -10.89 24.05
N LEU A 246 10.60 -11.74 23.39
CA LEU A 246 12.01 -11.93 23.73
C LEU A 246 12.86 -10.67 23.45
N LEU A 247 12.61 -9.92 22.37
CA LEU A 247 13.23 -8.61 22.15
C LEU A 247 12.93 -7.64 23.29
N TYR A 248 11.68 -7.60 23.78
CA TYR A 248 11.32 -6.78 24.93
C TYR A 248 12.13 -7.19 26.18
N ILE A 249 12.16 -8.50 26.50
CA ILE A 249 12.85 -9.03 27.69
C ILE A 249 14.38 -8.84 27.61
N LEU A 250 14.99 -9.03 26.44
CA LEU A 250 16.45 -8.95 26.24
C LEU A 250 16.97 -7.51 26.05
N ILE A 251 16.09 -6.53 25.92
CA ILE A 251 16.45 -5.12 25.73
C ILE A 251 16.11 -4.27 26.96
N SER A 252 15.21 -4.73 27.81
CA SER A 252 14.91 -4.11 29.11
C SER A 252 15.90 -4.50 30.24
N LYS A 253 16.92 -5.30 29.92
CA LYS A 253 18.10 -5.55 30.76
C LYS A 253 19.32 -4.90 30.10
#